data_AF-A0AAJ1SS71-F1
#
_entry.id   AF-A0AAJ1SS71-F1
#
_cell.length_a   1.000
_cell.length_b   1.000
_cell.length_c   1.000
_cell.angle_alpha   90.00
_cell.angle_beta   90.00
_cell.angle_gamma   90.00
#
_symmetry.space_group_name_H-M   'P 1'
#
loop_
_entity.id
_entity.type
_entity.pdbx_description
1 polymer ?
#
loop_
_entity_poly.entity_id
_entity_poly.type
_entity_poly.pdbx_seq_one_letter_code
_entity_poly.pdbx_strand_id
1 'polypeptide(L)'
;MAKKRTEAEVTFIANDDGLKSTLKEISAELTKNRAELKLEQAQLQQTGSESDKLGSKLSSLEKQYELQSQKVEVTSQRLANAKKYYGENSTEVQKLERELINQQTAQQRLSNE
;
A
#
# COMPACT_ATOMS: atom_id res chain seq x y z
N MET A 1 -17.87 13.12 -28.08
CA MET A 1 -16.61 12.79 -28.80
C MET A 1 -15.66 12.17 -27.79
N ALA A 2 -15.20 10.93 -28.00
CA ALA A 2 -14.23 10.31 -27.10
C ALA A 2 -12.90 11.09 -27.18
N LYS A 3 -12.45 11.66 -26.06
CA LYS A 3 -11.19 12.41 -25.98
C LYS A 3 -10.06 11.41 -26.33
N LYS A 4 -9.41 11.60 -27.49
CA LYS A 4 -8.27 10.75 -27.89
C LYS A 4 -7.19 10.88 -26.82
N ARG A 5 -6.75 9.76 -26.27
CA ARG A 5 -5.64 9.74 -25.30
C ARG A 5 -4.35 10.13 -26.00
N THR A 6 -3.52 10.91 -25.33
CA THR A 6 -2.20 11.28 -25.85
C THR A 6 -1.26 10.08 -25.82
N GLU A 7 -0.19 10.08 -26.62
CA GLU A 7 0.83 9.03 -26.60
C GLU A 7 1.49 8.89 -25.21
N ALA A 8 1.68 10.03 -24.53
CA ALA A 8 2.14 10.08 -23.13
C ALA A 8 1.16 9.40 -22.16
N GLU A 9 -0.16 9.59 -22.34
CA GLU A 9 -1.20 8.91 -21.55
C GLU A 9 -1.19 7.40 -21.76
N VAL A 10 -1.06 6.94 -23.01
CA VAL A 10 -1.04 5.51 -23.34
C VAL A 10 0.21 4.85 -22.73
N THR A 11 1.36 5.52 -22.81
CA THR A 11 2.63 5.03 -22.25
C THR A 11 2.63 5.03 -20.73
N PHE A 12 2.03 6.05 -20.08
CA PHE A 12 1.84 6.03 -18.64
C PHE A 12 0.97 4.86 -18.22
N ILE A 13 -0.20 4.66 -18.84
CA ILE A 13 -1.14 3.59 -18.48
C ILE A 13 -0.48 2.22 -18.61
N ALA A 14 0.23 1.95 -19.71
CA ALA A 14 0.91 0.68 -19.91
C ALA A 14 1.95 0.39 -18.81
N ASN A 15 2.69 1.40 -18.36
CA ASN A 15 3.66 1.25 -17.27
C ASN A 15 3.00 1.24 -15.87
N ASP A 16 1.86 1.91 -15.72
CA ASP A 16 1.13 2.05 -14.46
C ASP A 16 0.27 0.83 -14.14
N ASP A 17 -0.15 0.04 -15.15
CA ASP A 17 -0.99 -1.13 -14.96
C ASP A 17 -0.29 -2.22 -14.13
N GLY A 18 1.03 -2.42 -14.34
CA GLY A 18 1.83 -3.31 -13.49
C GLY A 18 1.87 -2.83 -12.04
N LEU A 19 2.16 -1.55 -11.82
CA LEU A 19 2.22 -0.94 -10.49
C LEU A 19 0.85 -0.97 -9.78
N LYS A 20 -0.25 -0.79 -10.52
CA LYS A 20 -1.60 -0.95 -9.99
C LYS A 20 -1.90 -2.39 -9.58
N SER A 21 -1.43 -3.39 -10.33
CA SER A 21 -1.56 -4.80 -9.93
C SER A 21 -0.81 -5.05 -8.62
N THR A 22 0.44 -4.59 -8.54
CA THR A 22 1.25 -4.71 -7.32
C THR A 22 0.56 -4.05 -6.12
N LEU A 23 -0.01 -2.84 -6.27
CA LEU A 23 -0.76 -2.19 -5.18
C LEU A 23 -1.99 -2.99 -4.73
N LYS A 24 -2.68 -3.66 -5.66
CA LYS A 24 -3.82 -4.53 -5.33
C LYS A 24 -3.37 -5.76 -4.57
N GLU A 25 -2.28 -6.40 -5.01
CA GLU A 25 -1.69 -7.57 -4.35
C GLU A 25 -1.25 -7.23 -2.92
N ILE A 26 -0.49 -6.14 -2.74
CA ILE A 26 -0.09 -5.64 -1.41
C ILE A 26 -1.31 -5.38 -0.52
N SER A 27 -2.36 -4.76 -1.06
CA SER A 27 -3.57 -4.44 -0.29
C SER A 27 -4.37 -5.71 0.08
N ALA A 28 -4.37 -6.72 -0.79
CA ALA A 28 -4.95 -8.03 -0.49
C ALA A 28 -4.14 -8.74 0.59
N GLU A 29 -2.82 -8.67 0.53
CA GLU A 29 -1.93 -9.28 1.54
C GLU A 29 -2.05 -8.60 2.90
N LEU A 30 -2.17 -7.26 2.96
CA LEU A 30 -2.47 -6.54 4.21
C LEU A 30 -3.80 -7.01 4.83
N THR A 31 -4.84 -7.16 4.01
CA THR A 31 -6.15 -7.63 4.49
C THR A 31 -6.05 -9.06 5.00
N LYS A 32 -5.34 -9.93 4.27
CA LYS A 32 -5.10 -11.32 4.66
C LYS A 32 -4.32 -11.40 5.97
N ASN A 33 -3.21 -10.67 6.10
CA ASN A 33 -2.39 -10.70 7.31
C ASN A 33 -3.18 -10.24 8.56
N ARG A 34 -4.02 -9.21 8.44
CA ARG A 34 -4.90 -8.77 9.55
C ARG A 34 -5.93 -9.82 9.92
N ALA A 35 -6.50 -10.53 8.95
CA ALA A 35 -7.44 -11.61 9.19
C ALA A 35 -6.75 -12.82 9.86
N GLU A 36 -5.54 -13.16 9.41
CA GLU A 36 -4.70 -14.21 10.01
C GLU A 36 -4.34 -13.87 11.46
N LEU A 37 -3.86 -12.65 11.74
CA LEU A 37 -3.60 -12.20 13.10
C LEU A 37 -4.85 -12.31 13.97
N LYS A 38 -6.00 -11.88 13.48
CA LYS A 38 -7.25 -11.95 14.26
C LYS A 38 -7.63 -13.40 14.60
N LEU A 39 -7.45 -14.32 13.65
CA LEU A 39 -7.69 -15.75 13.87
C LEU A 39 -6.71 -16.33 14.90
N GLU A 40 -5.42 -16.03 14.74
CA GLU A 40 -4.37 -16.50 15.64
C GLU A 40 -4.59 -15.97 17.06
N GLN A 41 -4.91 -14.68 17.22
CA GLN A 41 -5.24 -14.09 18.51
C GLN A 41 -6.46 -14.76 19.16
N ALA A 42 -7.49 -15.12 18.39
CA ALA A 42 -8.66 -15.83 18.92
C ALA A 42 -8.32 -17.25 19.39
N GLN A 43 -7.41 -17.95 18.70
CA GLN A 43 -6.91 -19.26 19.12
C GLN A 43 -6.07 -19.15 20.39
N LEU A 44 -5.10 -18.23 20.41
CA LEU A 44 -4.24 -17.97 21.56
C LEU A 44 -5.01 -17.46 22.78
N GLN A 45 -6.18 -16.83 22.60
CA GLN A 45 -7.07 -16.48 23.73
C GLN A 45 -7.52 -17.71 24.52
N GLN A 46 -7.70 -18.85 23.87
CA GLN A 46 -8.16 -20.09 24.50
C GLN A 46 -6.99 -20.98 24.97
N THR A 47 -5.84 -20.92 24.31
CA THR A 47 -4.77 -21.91 24.49
C THR A 47 -3.37 -21.34 24.75
N GLY A 48 -3.16 -20.03 24.57
CA GLY A 48 -1.83 -19.41 24.54
C GLY A 48 -1.51 -18.56 25.77
N SER A 49 -0.21 -18.38 26.03
CA SER A 49 0.28 -17.45 27.05
C SER A 49 0.16 -15.99 26.59
N GLU A 50 0.28 -15.03 27.51
CA GLU A 50 0.35 -13.62 27.13
C GLU A 50 1.56 -13.31 26.25
N SER A 51 2.68 -14.02 26.47
CA SER A 51 3.88 -13.87 25.64
C SER A 51 3.63 -14.30 24.20
N ASP A 52 2.88 -15.38 23.98
CA ASP A 52 2.54 -15.86 22.63
C ASP A 52 1.65 -14.84 21.90
N LYS A 53 0.66 -14.27 22.61
CA LYS A 53 -0.21 -13.22 22.05
C LYS A 53 0.58 -11.99 21.64
N LEU A 54 1.51 -11.55 22.48
CA LEU A 54 2.38 -10.41 22.17
C LEU A 54 3.31 -10.70 21.00
N GLY A 55 3.92 -11.87 20.96
CA GLY A 55 4.80 -12.28 19.85
C GLY A 55 4.06 -12.32 18.51
N SER A 56 2.87 -12.94 18.45
CA SER A 56 2.01 -12.97 17.26
C SER A 56 1.64 -11.56 16.79
N LYS A 57 1.26 -10.67 17.74
CA LYS A 57 0.94 -9.28 17.41
C LYS A 57 2.14 -8.54 16.83
N LEU A 58 3.32 -8.68 17.45
CA LEU A 58 4.55 -8.01 16.99
C LEU A 58 4.93 -8.48 15.58
N SER A 59 4.95 -9.79 15.33
CA SER A 59 5.27 -10.34 14.01
C SER A 59 4.30 -9.85 12.92
N SER A 60 3.00 -9.79 13.23
CA SER A 60 2.04 -9.22 12.28
C SER A 60 2.23 -7.72 12.07
N LEU A 61 2.56 -6.95 13.12
CA LEU A 61 2.85 -5.51 12.98
C LEU A 61 4.06 -5.26 12.08
N GLU A 62 5.14 -6.03 12.26
CA GLU A 62 6.33 -5.98 11.40
C GLU A 62 5.97 -6.25 9.93
N LYS A 63 5.20 -7.31 9.67
CA LYS A 63 4.74 -7.63 8.32
C LYS A 63 3.83 -6.55 7.73
N GLN A 64 2.91 -5.99 8.52
CA GLN A 64 2.06 -4.88 8.09
C GLN A 64 2.88 -3.63 7.76
N TYR A 65 3.92 -3.35 8.54
CA TYR A 65 4.83 -2.24 8.30
C TYR A 65 5.60 -2.42 6.98
N GLU A 66 6.14 -3.62 6.74
CA GLU A 66 6.85 -3.95 5.49
C GLU A 66 5.95 -3.78 4.27
N LEU A 67 4.76 -4.38 4.29
CA LEU A 67 3.77 -4.25 3.21
C LEU A 67 3.35 -2.80 2.98
N GLN A 68 3.19 -2.02 4.05
CA GLN A 68 2.88 -0.59 3.95
C GLN A 68 4.05 0.20 3.35
N SER A 69 5.30 -0.16 3.67
CA SER A 69 6.50 0.43 3.07
C SER A 69 6.56 0.16 1.57
N GLN A 70 6.30 -1.08 1.14
CA GLN A 70 6.22 -1.43 -0.28
C GLN A 70 5.13 -0.62 -0.99
N LYS A 71 3.99 -0.39 -0.34
CA LYS A 71 2.90 0.43 -0.90
C LYS A 71 3.32 1.88 -1.15
N VAL A 72 4.05 2.47 -0.19
CA VAL A 72 4.63 3.82 -0.31
C VAL A 72 5.62 3.88 -1.46
N GLU A 73 6.50 2.88 -1.60
CA GLU A 73 7.48 2.82 -2.68
C GLU A 73 6.80 2.75 -4.05
N VAL A 74 5.86 1.83 -4.24
CA VAL A 74 5.14 1.68 -5.51
C VAL A 74 4.35 2.95 -5.85
N THR A 75 3.72 3.58 -4.87
CA THR A 75 2.98 4.85 -5.09
C THR A 75 3.92 6.00 -5.44
N SER A 76 5.12 6.03 -4.86
CA SER A 76 6.18 6.99 -5.23
C SER A 76 6.65 6.78 -6.68
N GLN A 77 6.82 5.53 -7.12
CA GLN A 77 7.14 5.22 -8.52
C GLN A 77 6.04 5.68 -9.48
N ARG A 78 4.77 5.43 -9.14
CA ARG A 78 3.61 5.92 -9.90
C ARG A 78 3.59 7.44 -9.98
N LEU A 79 3.89 8.12 -8.87
CA LEU A 79 3.99 9.58 -8.82
C LEU A 79 5.10 10.12 -9.74
N ALA A 80 6.29 9.51 -9.72
CA ALA A 80 7.39 9.89 -10.59
C ALA A 80 7.03 9.72 -12.07
N ASN A 81 6.38 8.61 -12.42
CA ASN A 81 5.86 8.38 -13.77
C ASN A 81 4.80 9.43 -14.14
N ALA A 82 3.87 9.76 -13.23
CA ALA A 82 2.84 10.74 -13.48
C ALA A 82 3.44 12.14 -13.73
N LYS A 83 4.45 12.54 -12.94
CA LYS A 83 5.18 13.81 -13.15
C LYS A 83 5.86 13.84 -14.53
N LYS A 84 6.46 12.72 -14.94
CA LYS A 84 7.13 12.59 -16.25
C LYS A 84 6.17 12.73 -17.43
N TYR A 85 5.00 12.10 -17.38
CA TYR A 85 4.09 12.02 -18.54
C TYR A 85 2.98 13.07 -18.54
N TYR A 86 2.50 13.51 -17.38
CA TYR A 86 1.43 14.51 -17.24
C TYR A 86 1.90 15.89 -16.80
N GLY A 87 3.14 16.00 -16.31
CA GLY A 87 3.66 17.22 -15.70
C GLY A 87 3.25 17.38 -14.23
N GLU A 88 4.05 18.13 -13.50
CA GLU A 88 3.95 18.29 -12.04
C GLU A 88 2.63 18.92 -11.57
N ASN A 89 2.01 19.78 -12.39
CA ASN A 89 0.77 20.48 -12.05
C ASN A 89 -0.50 19.72 -12.48
N SER A 90 -0.37 18.46 -12.90
CA SER A 90 -1.52 17.67 -13.33
C SER A 90 -2.38 17.18 -12.17
N THR A 91 -3.66 16.95 -12.45
CA THR A 91 -4.61 16.40 -11.47
C THR A 91 -4.22 15.00 -11.00
N GLU A 92 -3.60 14.19 -11.87
CA GLU A 92 -3.14 12.84 -11.53
C GLU A 92 -1.96 12.87 -10.55
N VAL A 93 -1.00 13.78 -10.76
CA VAL A 93 0.11 14.00 -9.82
C VAL A 93 -0.42 14.43 -8.45
N GLN A 94 -1.31 15.42 -8.39
CA GLN A 94 -1.89 15.88 -7.11
C GLN A 94 -2.63 14.76 -6.37
N LYS A 95 -3.30 13.87 -7.10
CA LYS A 95 -3.99 12.71 -6.52
C LYS A 95 -3.00 11.71 -5.92
N LEU A 96 -1.94 11.38 -6.65
CA LEU A 96 -0.90 10.45 -6.20
C LEU A 96 -0.09 11.02 -5.01
N GLU A 97 0.16 12.33 -4.97
CA GLU A 97 0.80 12.98 -3.81
C GLU A 97 -0.04 12.86 -2.55
N ARG A 98 -1.35 13.12 -2.65
CA ARG A 98 -2.28 12.93 -1.52
C ARG A 98 -2.33 11.48 -1.07
N GLU A 99 -2.36 10.54 -2.03
CA GLU A 99 -2.35 9.12 -1.73
C GLU A 99 -1.05 8.71 -1.00
N LEU A 100 0.10 9.18 -1.47
CA LEU A 100 1.40 8.93 -0.87
C LEU A 100 1.47 9.44 0.58
N ILE A 101 1.03 10.68 0.83
CA ILE A 101 1.00 11.26 2.19
C ILE A 101 0.12 10.42 3.13
N ASN A 102 -1.05 9.99 2.66
CA ASN A 102 -1.95 9.14 3.45
C ASN A 102 -1.29 7.79 3.78
N GLN A 103 -0.59 7.19 2.82
CA GLN A 103 0.12 5.93 3.01
C GLN A 103 1.30 6.06 3.97
N GLN A 104 2.08 7.13 3.88
CA GLN A 104 3.17 7.43 4.83
C GLN A 104 2.62 7.67 6.24
N THR A 105 1.50 8.38 6.36
CA THR A 105 0.82 8.57 7.65
C THR A 105 0.37 7.23 8.25
N ALA A 106 -0.19 6.34 7.42
CA ALA A 106 -0.56 4.99 7.87
C ALA A 106 0.66 4.17 8.32
N GLN A 107 1.77 4.26 7.59
CA GLN A 107 3.04 3.62 7.96
C GLN A 107 3.55 4.12 9.32
N GLN A 108 3.56 5.44 9.53
CA GLN A 108 4.01 6.03 10.79
C GLN A 108 3.12 5.60 11.96
N ARG A 109 1.81 5.47 11.75
CA ARG A 109 0.89 4.98 12.78
C ARG A 109 1.21 3.54 13.17
N LEU A 110 1.46 2.65 12.19
CA LEU A 110 1.86 1.27 12.46
C LEU A 110 3.18 1.17 13.22
N SER A 111 4.14 2.06 12.95
CA SER A 111 5.41 2.11 13.71
C SER A 111 5.25 2.55 15.17
N ASN A 112 4.11 3.17 15.51
CA ASN A 112 3.85 3.69 16.84
C ASN A 112 2.86 2.80 17.64
N GLU A 113 2.40 1.68 17.06
CA GLU A 113 1.49 0.69 17.68
C GLU A 113 2.23 -0.42 18.43
#